data_AF-A0A7V8RF49-F1
#
_entry.id   AF-A0A7V8RF49-F1
#
_cell.length_a   1.000
_cell.length_b   1.000
_cell.length_c   1.000
_cell.angle_alpha   90.00
_cell.angle_beta   90.00
_cell.angle_gamma   90.00
#
_symmetry.space_group_name_H-M   'P 1'
#
loop_
_entity.id
_entity.type
_entity.pdbx_description
1 polymer ?
#
loop_
_entity_poly.entity_id
_entity_poly.type
_entity_poly.pdbx_seq_one_letter_code
_entity_poly.pdbx_strand_id
1 'polypeptide(L)'
;MHLLIAAAKTLSDPNTIKTVKSIYDAGTGLIDKAQSLRSAAPKLPPASAPPPVARAAKKGLRADMAKRWLLKPGASGDLIRFTYTDDHGLASVRTVGNWASNGRELTGYCLNLRAEHKFAIARIDAPEMIG
;
A
#
# COMPACT_ATOMS: atom_id res chain seq x y z
N MET A 1 6.77 -15.10 -34.16
CA MET A 1 6.16 -13.86 -33.63
C MET A 1 4.63 -13.88 -33.82
N HIS A 2 3.90 -14.83 -33.24
CA HIS A 2 2.43 -14.94 -33.40
C HIS A 2 1.74 -15.29 -32.07
N LEU A 3 1.95 -14.48 -31.02
CA LEU A 3 1.35 -14.76 -29.70
C LEU A 3 1.04 -13.50 -28.89
N LEU A 4 0.51 -12.45 -29.55
CA LEU A 4 0.18 -11.19 -28.87
C LEU A 4 -1.18 -10.58 -29.24
N ILE A 5 -2.07 -11.32 -29.91
CA ILE A 5 -3.40 -10.78 -30.28
C ILE A 5 -4.51 -11.81 -29.97
N ALA A 6 -4.67 -12.17 -28.70
CA ALA A 6 -5.77 -13.04 -28.28
C ALA A 6 -6.33 -12.73 -26.88
N ALA A 7 -6.10 -11.53 -26.33
CA ALA A 7 -6.59 -11.16 -24.99
C ALA A 7 -7.42 -9.85 -24.97
N ALA A 8 -7.86 -9.35 -26.12
CA ALA A 8 -8.63 -8.09 -26.20
C ALA A 8 -10.13 -8.28 -26.53
N LYS A 9 -10.63 -9.52 -26.59
CA LYS A 9 -12.01 -9.82 -27.04
C LYS A 9 -12.97 -10.33 -25.95
N THR A 10 -12.57 -10.36 -24.68
CA THR A 10 -13.42 -10.88 -23.58
C THR A 10 -14.10 -9.80 -22.75
N LEU A 11 -14.16 -8.55 -23.22
CA LEU A 11 -14.76 -7.42 -22.48
C LEU A 11 -16.03 -6.83 -23.11
N SER A 12 -16.70 -7.57 -23.99
CA SER A 12 -17.93 -7.11 -24.67
C SER A 12 -19.06 -8.13 -24.56
N ASP A 13 -19.15 -8.85 -23.45
CA ASP A 13 -20.28 -9.74 -23.19
C ASP A 13 -21.33 -9.02 -22.34
N PRO A 14 -22.52 -8.69 -22.87
CA PRO A 14 -23.55 -7.92 -22.16
C PRO A 14 -24.10 -8.63 -20.92
N ASN A 15 -23.90 -9.94 -20.79
CA ASN A 15 -24.24 -10.68 -19.58
C ASN A 15 -23.30 -10.40 -18.40
N THR A 16 -22.00 -10.19 -18.65
CA THR A 16 -21.02 -9.91 -17.58
C THR A 16 -21.24 -8.53 -16.96
N ILE A 17 -21.68 -7.55 -17.76
CA ILE A 17 -21.96 -6.19 -17.30
C ILE A 17 -23.16 -6.15 -16.33
N LYS A 18 -24.20 -6.96 -16.59
CA LYS A 18 -25.37 -7.05 -15.70
C LYS A 18 -25.00 -7.68 -14.34
N THR A 19 -24.15 -8.70 -14.35
CA THR A 19 -23.69 -9.37 -13.12
C THR A 19 -22.83 -8.45 -12.26
N VAL A 20 -21.92 -7.67 -12.86
CA VAL A 20 -21.10 -6.69 -12.11
C VAL A 20 -21.96 -5.60 -11.47
N LYS A 21 -22.98 -5.10 -12.18
CA LYS A 21 -23.92 -4.10 -11.63
C LYS A 21 -24.72 -4.67 -10.45
N SER A 22 -25.19 -5.92 -10.55
CA SER A 22 -25.95 -6.58 -9.47
C SER A 22 -25.11 -6.80 -8.20
N ILE A 23 -23.81 -7.09 -8.32
CA ILE A 23 -22.91 -7.24 -7.18
C ILE A 23 -22.66 -5.89 -6.50
N TYR A 24 -22.56 -4.81 -7.28
CA TYR A 24 -22.36 -3.46 -6.77
C TYR A 24 -23.60 -2.95 -5.99
N ASP A 25 -24.81 -3.12 -6.53
CA ASP A 25 -26.06 -2.73 -5.86
C ASP A 25 -26.37 -3.58 -4.61
N ALA A 26 -25.96 -4.86 -4.58
CA ALA A 26 -26.12 -5.70 -3.39
C ALA A 26 -25.15 -5.32 -2.25
N GLY A 27 -23.97 -4.77 -2.58
CA GLY A 27 -22.96 -4.35 -1.61
C GLY A 27 -23.31 -3.07 -0.86
N THR A 28 -24.03 -2.14 -1.49
CA THR A 28 -24.46 -0.86 -0.89
C THR A 28 -25.58 -1.02 0.13
N GLY A 29 -26.50 -1.97 -0.06
CA GLY A 29 -27.64 -2.19 0.86
C GLY A 29 -27.28 -2.70 2.27
N LEU A 30 -26.09 -3.28 2.46
CA LEU A 30 -25.62 -3.74 3.78
C LEU A 30 -24.97 -2.63 4.61
N ILE A 31 -24.50 -1.56 3.99
CA ILE A 31 -23.80 -0.46 4.66
C ILE A 31 -24.81 0.46 5.38
N ASP A 32 -25.97 0.71 4.77
CA ASP A 32 -27.02 1.57 5.36
C ASP A 32 -27.60 1.00 6.67
N LYS A 33 -27.75 -0.33 6.77
CA LYS A 33 -28.30 -0.98 7.98
C LYS A 33 -27.36 -0.90 9.19
N ALA A 34 -26.05 -0.85 8.97
CA ALA A 34 -25.05 -0.73 10.05
C ALA A 34 -24.95 0.71 10.59
N GLN A 35 -25.30 1.71 9.76
CA GLN A 35 -25.23 3.13 10.13
C GLN A 35 -26.48 3.59 10.90
N SER A 36 -27.64 2.97 10.67
CA SER A 36 -28.89 3.30 11.38
C SER A 36 -28.88 2.94 12.86
N LEU A 37 -28.10 1.95 13.30
CA LEU A 37 -28.03 1.54 14.73
C LEU A 37 -27.12 2.44 15.58
N ARG A 38 -26.31 3.30 14.96
CA ARG A 38 -25.43 4.27 15.67
C ARG A 38 -26.09 5.61 15.98
N SER A 39 -27.30 5.88 15.44
CA SER A 39 -27.92 7.20 15.50
C SER A 39 -28.95 7.39 16.62
N ALA A 40 -29.03 6.46 17.58
CA ALA A 40 -29.94 6.55 18.73
C ALA A 40 -29.16 6.72 20.05
N ALA A 41 -28.60 7.90 20.29
CA ALA A 41 -28.28 8.38 21.64
C ALA A 41 -28.23 9.93 21.69
N PRO A 42 -28.68 10.60 22.77
CA PRO A 42 -29.05 12.02 22.75
C PRO A 42 -27.87 13.00 22.89
N LYS A 43 -28.09 14.23 22.40
CA LYS A 43 -27.20 15.40 22.31
C LYS A 43 -26.51 15.84 23.62
N LEU A 44 -25.19 16.09 23.54
CA LEU A 44 -24.43 17.05 24.38
C LEU A 44 -23.43 17.83 23.48
N PRO A 45 -23.16 19.14 23.72
CA PRO A 45 -22.33 19.99 22.84
C PRO A 45 -20.80 19.84 23.11
N PRO A 46 -19.92 20.39 22.24
CA PRO A 46 -18.71 19.72 21.75
C PRO A 46 -17.46 20.05 22.58
N ALA A 47 -16.69 19.01 22.94
CA ALA A 47 -15.29 19.16 23.29
C ALA A 47 -14.46 18.61 22.12
N SER A 48 -13.61 19.49 21.57
CA SER A 48 -12.64 19.25 20.50
C SER A 48 -11.96 17.88 20.64
N ALA A 49 -12.27 16.98 19.71
CA ALA A 49 -11.54 15.72 19.58
C ALA A 49 -10.08 16.03 19.20
N PRO A 50 -9.07 15.49 19.92
CA PRO A 50 -7.69 15.57 19.46
C PRO A 50 -7.56 14.83 18.11
N PRO A 51 -6.57 15.19 17.26
CA PRO A 51 -6.37 14.51 16.00
C PRO A 51 -6.17 13.01 16.24
N PRO A 52 -6.62 12.13 15.33
CA PRO A 52 -6.41 10.70 15.49
C PRO A 52 -4.90 10.43 15.45
N VAL A 53 -4.28 10.34 16.62
CA VAL A 53 -2.94 9.80 16.78
C VAL A 53 -2.94 8.44 16.10
N ALA A 54 -2.07 8.34 15.09
CA ALA A 54 -1.88 7.17 14.25
C ALA A 54 -1.98 5.90 15.11
N ARG A 55 -2.85 4.97 14.70
CA ARG A 55 -3.00 3.65 15.31
C ARG A 55 -1.62 3.08 15.60
N ALA A 56 -1.20 3.12 16.87
CA ALA A 56 0.02 2.51 17.34
C ALA A 56 -0.08 1.02 17.06
N ALA A 57 0.56 0.63 15.98
CA ALA A 57 0.36 -0.66 15.35
C ALA A 57 1.06 -1.71 16.22
N LYS A 58 0.29 -2.68 16.72
CA LYS A 58 0.78 -3.98 17.23
C LYS A 58 1.42 -4.82 16.09
N LYS A 59 2.13 -4.17 15.16
CA LYS A 59 2.59 -4.66 13.86
C LYS A 59 4.12 -4.75 13.82
N GLY A 60 4.81 -4.73 14.96
CA GLY A 60 6.28 -4.72 15.01
C GLY A 60 6.88 -6.03 14.48
N LEU A 61 6.61 -7.16 15.14
CA LEU A 61 7.34 -8.39 14.85
C LEU A 61 7.08 -8.97 13.44
N ARG A 62 5.80 -9.01 13.01
CA ARG A 62 5.43 -9.60 11.71
C ARG A 62 5.83 -8.70 10.54
N ALA A 63 5.76 -7.37 10.70
CA ALA A 63 6.24 -6.45 9.66
C ALA A 63 7.77 -6.47 9.57
N ASP A 64 8.48 -6.58 10.69
CA ASP A 64 9.94 -6.73 10.68
C ASP A 64 10.38 -8.02 9.98
N MET A 65 9.71 -9.14 10.25
CA MET A 65 9.96 -10.40 9.54
C MET A 65 9.69 -10.28 8.04
N ALA A 66 8.56 -9.66 7.66
CA ALA A 66 8.23 -9.43 6.26
C ALA A 66 9.25 -8.52 5.56
N LYS A 67 9.67 -7.44 6.22
CA LYS A 67 10.74 -6.53 5.75
C LYS A 67 12.04 -7.29 5.54
N ARG A 68 12.48 -8.09 6.52
CA ARG A 68 13.72 -8.89 6.44
C ARG A 68 13.66 -9.90 5.29
N TRP A 69 12.52 -10.53 5.08
CA TRP A 69 12.33 -11.46 3.98
C TRP A 69 12.39 -10.76 2.62
N LEU A 70 11.69 -9.63 2.49
CA LEU A 70 11.62 -8.87 1.25
C LEU A 70 12.97 -8.24 0.86
N LEU A 71 13.70 -7.72 1.85
CA LEU A 71 14.96 -7.00 1.66
C LEU A 71 16.19 -7.85 1.99
N LYS A 72 16.07 -9.18 1.90
CA LYS A 72 17.19 -10.10 2.13
C LYS A 72 18.37 -9.82 1.19
N PRO A 73 19.60 -10.19 1.56
CA PRO A 73 20.75 -10.09 0.66
C PRO A 73 20.47 -10.78 -0.69
N GLY A 74 20.81 -10.10 -1.79
CA GLY A 74 20.58 -10.58 -3.16
C GLY A 74 19.14 -10.42 -3.66
N ALA A 75 18.22 -9.86 -2.86
CA ALA A 75 16.89 -9.52 -3.35
C ALA A 75 16.96 -8.36 -4.35
N SER A 76 16.17 -8.41 -5.40
CA SER A 76 16.05 -7.36 -6.41
C SER A 76 14.65 -7.32 -7.00
N GLY A 77 14.29 -6.22 -7.63
CA GLY A 77 13.02 -6.10 -8.34
C GLY A 77 12.86 -4.79 -9.09
N ASP A 78 11.75 -4.68 -9.83
CA ASP A 78 11.53 -3.57 -10.74
C ASP A 78 11.09 -2.30 -10.02
N LEU A 79 10.19 -2.41 -9.03
CA LEU A 79 9.65 -1.26 -8.32
C LEU A 79 9.29 -1.62 -6.88
N ILE A 80 9.72 -0.79 -5.94
CA ILE A 80 9.42 -0.92 -4.51
C ILE A 80 9.03 0.44 -3.93
N ARG A 81 8.10 0.44 -2.99
CA ARG A 81 7.73 1.61 -2.20
C ARG A 81 7.95 1.34 -0.72
N PHE A 82 8.46 2.32 0.00
CA PHE A 82 8.67 2.24 1.43
C PHE A 82 8.69 3.61 2.09
N THR A 83 8.56 3.65 3.41
CA THR A 83 8.83 4.84 4.21
C THR A 83 10.31 4.85 4.59
N TYR A 84 10.99 5.99 4.42
CA TYR A 84 12.39 6.17 4.76
C TYR A 84 12.55 7.34 5.73
N THR A 85 13.18 7.08 6.87
CA THR A 85 13.54 8.10 7.85
C THR A 85 14.96 8.55 7.59
N ASP A 86 15.16 9.84 7.30
CA ASP A 86 16.49 10.41 7.07
C ASP A 86 17.28 10.63 8.37
N ASP A 87 18.49 11.19 8.26
CA ASP A 87 19.35 11.51 9.40
C ASP A 87 18.75 12.57 10.35
N HIS A 88 17.82 13.38 9.86
CA HIS A 88 17.12 14.40 10.64
C HIS A 88 15.84 13.86 11.30
N GLY A 89 15.52 12.57 11.11
CA GLY A 89 14.32 11.93 11.63
C GLY A 89 13.06 12.20 10.81
N LEU A 90 13.18 12.79 9.62
CA LEU A 90 12.02 13.04 8.74
C LEU A 90 11.69 11.78 7.95
N ALA A 91 10.49 11.24 8.19
CA ALA A 91 9.95 10.10 7.47
C ALA A 91 9.31 10.54 6.15
N SER A 92 9.74 9.94 5.04
CA SER A 92 9.26 10.26 3.69
C SER A 92 9.03 8.99 2.89
N VAL A 93 7.95 8.94 2.10
CA VAL A 93 7.69 7.80 1.21
C VAL A 93 8.60 7.89 -0.01
N ARG A 94 9.33 6.81 -0.29
CA ARG A 94 10.22 6.67 -1.44
C ARG A 94 9.73 5.56 -2.34
N THR A 95 9.76 5.83 -3.64
CA THR A 95 9.56 4.81 -4.67
C THR A 95 10.87 4.65 -5.43
N VAL A 96 11.38 3.41 -5.47
CA VAL A 96 12.68 3.09 -6.07
C VAL A 96 12.48 2.03 -7.15
N GLY A 97 12.98 2.33 -8.34
CA GLY A 97 12.99 1.43 -9.48
C GLY A 97 14.31 0.68 -9.63
N ASN A 98 14.28 -0.46 -10.32
CA ASN A 98 15.43 -1.33 -10.61
C ASN A 98 16.34 -1.52 -9.38
N TRP A 99 15.73 -1.96 -8.28
CA TRP A 99 16.40 -1.97 -6.99
C TRP A 99 17.07 -3.30 -6.71
N ALA A 100 18.12 -3.26 -5.90
CA ALA A 100 18.81 -4.43 -5.37
C ALA A 100 19.14 -4.22 -3.89
N SER A 101 19.15 -5.29 -3.12
CA SER A 101 19.52 -5.32 -1.70
C SER A 101 20.77 -6.15 -1.47
N ASN A 102 21.71 -5.62 -0.69
CA ASN A 102 22.84 -6.39 -0.14
C ASN A 102 22.59 -6.85 1.32
N GLY A 103 21.37 -6.63 1.85
CA GLY A 103 20.98 -6.93 3.22
C GLY A 103 21.32 -5.85 4.26
N ARG A 104 22.12 -4.85 3.90
CA ARG A 104 22.35 -3.63 4.72
C ARG A 104 21.78 -2.39 4.06
N GLU A 105 21.92 -2.32 2.75
CA GLU A 105 21.52 -1.21 1.90
C GLU A 105 20.67 -1.72 0.74
N LEU A 106 19.71 -0.88 0.36
CA LEU A 106 18.98 -0.99 -0.89
C LEU A 106 19.51 0.07 -1.85
N THR A 107 19.85 -0.32 -3.07
CA THR A 107 20.33 0.58 -4.12
C THR A 107 19.37 0.56 -5.30
N GLY A 108 19.10 1.71 -5.91
CA GLY A 108 18.28 1.79 -7.12
C GLY A 108 17.97 3.24 -7.50
N TYR A 109 17.19 3.43 -8.56
CA TYR A 109 16.80 4.76 -9.04
C TYR A 109 15.59 5.27 -8.26
N CYS A 110 15.77 6.31 -7.44
CA CYS A 110 14.69 6.91 -6.67
C CYS A 110 13.89 7.89 -7.53
N LEU A 111 12.61 7.60 -7.75
CA LEU A 111 11.74 8.44 -8.57
C LEU A 111 11.49 9.82 -7.95
N ASN A 112 11.49 9.91 -6.62
CA ASN A 112 11.29 11.16 -5.90
C ASN A 112 12.51 12.10 -6.04
N LEU A 113 13.72 11.54 -6.04
CA LEU A 113 14.98 12.29 -6.13
C LEU A 113 15.51 12.41 -7.57
N ARG A 114 14.95 11.60 -8.49
CA ARG A 114 15.37 11.48 -9.90
C ARG A 114 16.85 11.12 -10.06
N ALA A 115 17.36 10.31 -9.14
CA ALA A 115 18.75 9.90 -9.10
C ALA A 115 18.89 8.49 -8.52
N GLU A 116 20.00 7.83 -8.84
CA GLU A 116 20.41 6.64 -8.10
C GLU A 116 20.73 7.00 -6.66
N HIS A 117 20.27 6.17 -5.73
CA HIS A 117 20.47 6.41 -4.31
C HIS A 117 20.63 5.09 -3.55
N LYS A 118 21.37 5.15 -2.44
CA LYS A 118 21.51 4.05 -1.48
C LYS A 118 20.70 4.34 -0.23
N PHE A 119 19.91 3.38 0.22
CA PHE A 119 19.04 3.50 1.38
C PHE A 119 19.44 2.47 2.43
N ALA A 120 19.80 2.92 3.63
CA ALA A 120 20.04 2.02 4.74
C ALA A 120 18.75 1.27 5.11
N ILE A 121 18.75 -0.07 5.02
CA ILE A 121 17.57 -0.90 5.28
C ILE A 121 17.08 -0.75 6.73
N ALA A 122 17.98 -0.45 7.66
CA ALA A 122 17.62 -0.16 9.05
C ALA A 122 16.60 0.99 9.17
N ARG A 123 16.61 1.95 8.23
CA ARG A 123 15.75 3.14 8.21
C ARG A 123 14.53 3.01 7.29
N ILE A 124 14.35 1.84 6.68
CA ILE A 124 13.22 1.53 5.79
C ILE A 124 12.07 0.93 6.60
N ASP A 125 10.88 1.51 6.51
CA ASP A 125 9.67 0.98 7.15
C ASP A 125 8.59 0.64 6.12
N ALA A 126 7.85 -0.43 6.43
CA ALA A 126 6.73 -0.93 5.64
C ALA A 126 7.03 -1.04 4.13
N PRO A 127 8.05 -1.80 3.71
CA PRO A 127 8.34 -1.96 2.29
C PRO A 127 7.27 -2.82 1.59
N GLU A 128 6.93 -2.43 0.38
CA GLU A 128 5.88 -3.01 -0.45
C GLU A 128 6.35 -3.08 -1.91
N MET A 129 6.24 -4.26 -2.52
CA MET A 129 6.48 -4.42 -3.96
C MET A 129 5.32 -3.80 -4.74
N ILE A 130 5.64 -3.02 -5.76
CA ILE A 130 4.64 -2.48 -6.68
C ILE A 130 4.84 -3.21 -8.01
N GLY A 131 4.03 -4.23 -8.27
CA GLY A 131 4.13 -5.07 -9.46
C GLY A 131 3.16 -6.24 -9.40
#